data_AF-F1T5N7-F1
#
_entry.id   AF-F1T5N7-F1
#
_cell.length_a   1.000
_cell.length_b   1.000
_cell.length_c   1.000
_cell.angle_alpha   90.00
_cell.angle_beta   90.00
_cell.angle_gamma   90.00
#
_symmetry.space_group_name_H-M   'P 1'
#
loop_
_entity.id
_entity.type
_entity.pdbx_description
1 polymer ?
#
loop_
_entity_poly.entity_id
_entity_poly.type
_entity_poly.pdbx_seq_one_letter_code
_entity_poly.pdbx_strand_id
1 'polypeptide(L)'
;MNTNNSEPLTSAHEQGFGKTPACDGRLDATVLHKSMSAEQAAKIATVAALYGAMTLVVLSVFSGFAWGPVQFRVSEALCVLALFCPEAVVGLTVGCVLANLINISLSATGILGLLDVVFGSLATLIGAWFTWHFRKKPLLALLGPVVANAFIVPAYLPFILAGIGFYTIPFTEISLDASYAAMYVFGVIATGVGEAAVMYIIGLPLYKALVKAGLGKFLKTDSMA
;
A
#
# COMPACT_ATOMS: atom_id res chain seq x y z
N MET A 1 67.37 20.55 48.73
CA MET A 1 67.52 19.78 49.99
C MET A 1 66.21 19.10 50.31
N ASN A 2 66.25 17.77 50.21
CA ASN A 2 65.44 16.70 50.80
C ASN A 2 64.28 17.07 51.78
N THR A 3 63.07 16.51 51.60
CA THR A 3 62.57 15.31 52.32
C THR A 3 61.05 15.06 52.15
N ASN A 4 60.72 13.89 51.60
CA ASN A 4 59.77 12.87 52.05
C ASN A 4 58.31 13.19 52.42
N ASN A 5 57.38 12.48 51.74
CA ASN A 5 56.40 11.49 52.26
C ASN A 5 55.18 11.48 51.32
N SER A 6 54.66 10.40 50.74
CA SER A 6 54.78 8.95 50.95
C SER A 6 54.15 8.22 49.74
N GLU A 7 54.87 7.27 49.16
CA GLU A 7 54.39 6.20 48.25
C GLU A 7 53.78 5.02 49.05
N PRO A 8 53.28 3.90 48.46
CA PRO A 8 52.73 3.62 47.12
C PRO A 8 51.47 2.71 47.21
N LEU A 9 50.90 2.30 46.06
CA LEU A 9 50.61 0.89 45.65
C LEU A 9 49.74 0.96 44.37
N THR A 10 50.32 0.77 43.17
CA THR A 10 50.53 -0.54 42.51
C THR A 10 49.17 -1.19 42.18
N SER A 11 48.77 -1.57 40.98
CA SER A 11 49.39 -1.88 39.67
C SER A 11 48.24 -1.92 38.66
N ALA A 12 48.29 -1.23 37.53
CA ALA A 12 48.74 -1.78 36.25
C ALA A 12 48.21 -3.20 35.91
N HIS A 13 47.43 -3.25 34.83
CA HIS A 13 47.45 -4.27 33.77
C HIS A 13 47.21 -5.76 34.13
N GLU A 14 46.08 -6.29 33.65
CA GLU A 14 45.95 -7.60 32.97
C GLU A 14 44.64 -7.54 32.14
N GLN A 15 44.69 -7.32 30.83
CA GLN A 15 44.73 -8.35 29.76
C GLN A 15 43.65 -9.44 29.91
N GLY A 16 42.77 -9.51 28.91
CA GLY A 16 41.56 -10.31 28.93
C GLY A 16 41.75 -11.81 28.78
N PHE A 17 40.73 -12.56 29.17
CA PHE A 17 40.50 -13.93 28.70
C PHE A 17 39.03 -14.29 28.91
N GLY A 18 38.46 -14.97 27.92
CA GLY A 18 37.02 -15.18 27.78
C GLY A 18 36.34 -15.98 28.90
N LYS A 19 35.03 -15.80 28.96
CA LYS A 19 34.03 -16.81 29.35
C LYS A 19 32.70 -16.43 28.70
N THR A 20 32.29 -17.25 27.74
CA THR A 20 30.94 -17.34 27.18
C THR A 20 29.90 -17.39 28.30
N PRO A 21 28.81 -16.61 28.25
CA PRO A 21 27.60 -16.99 28.96
C PRO A 21 26.88 -18.04 28.13
N ALA A 22 26.71 -19.19 28.77
CA ALA A 22 26.00 -20.36 28.29
C ALA A 22 24.59 -20.02 27.78
N CYS A 23 24.11 -20.85 26.85
CA CYS A 23 22.70 -21.06 26.60
C CYS A 23 21.99 -21.39 27.91
N ASP A 24 21.36 -20.41 28.55
CA ASP A 24 20.28 -20.66 29.51
C ASP A 24 18.96 -20.49 28.78
N GLY A 25 18.29 -21.62 28.56
CA GLY A 25 17.00 -21.72 27.88
C GLY A 25 15.85 -21.27 28.77
N ARG A 26 15.87 -20.00 29.20
CA ARG A 26 14.66 -19.33 29.68
C ARG A 26 14.07 -18.55 28.53
N LEU A 27 12.91 -19.00 28.08
CA LEU A 27 11.98 -18.23 27.26
C LEU A 27 11.76 -16.87 27.92
N ASP A 28 12.51 -15.87 27.47
CA ASP A 28 12.28 -14.48 27.79
C ASP A 28 10.92 -14.11 27.20
N ALA A 29 9.93 -13.93 28.08
CA ALA A 29 8.64 -13.32 27.79
C ALA A 29 8.77 -11.81 27.47
N THR A 30 9.82 -11.45 26.73
CA THR A 30 10.19 -10.09 26.32
C THR A 30 10.01 -9.94 24.82
N VAL A 31 9.01 -10.63 24.27
CA VAL A 31 8.60 -10.47 22.86
C VAL A 31 7.81 -9.16 22.73
N LEU A 32 8.57 -8.14 22.34
CA LEU A 32 8.27 -7.25 21.21
C LEU A 32 6.99 -6.42 21.26
N HIS A 33 7.02 -5.30 22.01
CA HIS A 33 6.30 -4.10 21.56
C HIS A 33 7.30 -3.20 20.82
N LYS A 34 7.56 -3.48 19.54
CA LYS A 34 8.31 -2.54 18.68
C LYS A 34 7.41 -1.32 18.46
N SER A 35 7.53 -0.31 19.31
CA SER A 35 6.83 0.97 19.15
C SER A 35 7.19 1.57 17.80
N MET A 36 6.19 1.95 17.00
CA MET A 36 6.42 2.65 15.73
C MET A 36 7.26 3.91 15.99
N SER A 37 8.34 4.08 15.23
CA SER A 37 9.10 5.33 15.26
C SER A 37 8.25 6.47 14.69
N ALA A 38 8.41 7.69 15.22
CA ALA A 38 7.75 8.89 14.69
C ALA A 38 8.01 9.08 13.18
N GLU A 39 9.20 8.72 12.71
CA GLU A 39 9.55 8.77 11.28
C GLU A 39 8.68 7.80 10.45
N GLN A 40 8.43 6.59 10.95
CA GLN A 40 7.60 5.61 10.26
C GLN A 40 6.14 6.05 10.21
N ALA A 41 5.63 6.58 11.32
CA ALA A 41 4.28 7.16 11.37
C ALA A 41 4.12 8.31 10.37
N ALA A 42 5.11 9.21 10.28
CA ALA A 42 5.08 10.32 9.33
C ALA A 42 5.07 9.84 7.86
N LYS A 43 5.86 8.82 7.52
CA LYS A 43 5.85 8.21 6.17
C LYS A 43 4.47 7.64 5.83
N ILE A 44 3.91 6.83 6.73
CA ILE A 44 2.58 6.21 6.56
C ILE A 44 1.52 7.30 6.37
N ALA A 45 1.50 8.32 7.24
CA ALA A 45 0.54 9.42 7.16
C ALA A 45 0.66 10.21 5.85
N THR A 46 1.88 10.45 5.38
CA THR A 46 2.13 11.18 4.13
C THR A 46 1.61 10.40 2.92
N VAL A 47 1.91 9.10 2.85
CA VAL A 47 1.42 8.23 1.77
C VAL A 47 -0.11 8.10 1.82
N ALA A 48 -0.68 7.95 3.02
CA ALA A 48 -2.13 7.90 3.21
C ALA A 48 -2.81 9.20 2.76
N ALA A 49 -2.23 10.36 3.11
CA ALA A 49 -2.74 11.67 2.69
C ALA A 49 -2.67 11.87 1.17
N LEU A 50 -1.56 11.46 0.54
CA LEU A 50 -1.41 11.54 -0.92
C LEU A 50 -2.44 10.66 -1.63
N TYR A 51 -2.61 9.42 -1.18
CA TYR A 51 -3.60 8.51 -1.74
C TYR A 51 -5.03 9.03 -1.55
N GLY A 52 -5.35 9.47 -0.33
CA GLY A 52 -6.66 10.02 0.01
C GLY A 52 -6.98 11.25 -0.83
N ALA A 53 -6.07 12.22 -0.89
CA ALA A 53 -6.25 13.44 -1.67
C ALA A 53 -6.42 13.16 -3.16
N MET A 54 -5.58 12.28 -3.74
CA MET A 54 -5.69 11.91 -5.15
C MET A 54 -7.04 11.26 -5.45
N THR A 55 -7.51 10.38 -4.57
CA THR A 55 -8.80 9.68 -4.72
C THR A 55 -9.96 10.67 -4.69
N LEU A 56 -9.97 11.59 -3.72
CA LEU A 56 -11.02 12.59 -3.61
C LEU A 56 -11.04 13.58 -4.78
N VAL A 57 -9.87 13.99 -5.29
CA VAL A 57 -9.77 14.83 -6.49
C VAL A 57 -10.31 14.11 -7.72
N VAL A 58 -9.94 12.84 -7.91
CA VAL A 58 -10.42 12.03 -9.03
C VAL A 58 -11.93 11.84 -8.97
N LEU A 59 -12.47 11.53 -7.79
CA LEU A 59 -13.91 11.38 -7.59
C LEU A 59 -14.67 12.69 -7.81
N SER A 60 -14.11 13.84 -7.43
CA SER A 60 -14.78 15.15 -7.53
C SER A 60 -14.70 15.79 -8.91
N VAL A 61 -13.54 15.66 -9.58
CA VAL A 61 -13.25 16.35 -10.86
C VAL A 61 -13.45 15.41 -12.06
N PHE A 62 -13.21 14.11 -11.88
CA PHE A 62 -13.22 13.10 -12.94
C PHE A 62 -14.20 11.96 -12.61
N SER A 63 -15.36 12.29 -12.03
CA SER A 63 -16.36 11.30 -11.61
C SER A 63 -16.72 10.28 -12.70
N GLY A 64 -16.74 10.69 -13.98
CA GLY A 64 -16.95 9.82 -15.13
C GLY A 64 -15.84 8.78 -15.39
N PHE A 65 -14.63 8.99 -14.89
CA PHE A 65 -13.53 8.00 -14.94
C PHE A 65 -13.58 7.02 -13.75
N ALA A 66 -14.18 7.43 -12.62
CA ALA A 66 -14.33 6.57 -11.45
C ALA A 66 -15.52 5.60 -11.55
N TRP A 67 -16.59 5.99 -12.24
CA TRP A 67 -17.85 5.23 -12.38
C TRP A 67 -18.24 4.94 -13.84
N GLY A 68 -17.31 5.15 -14.78
CA GLY A 68 -17.53 4.89 -16.20
C GLY A 68 -17.47 3.40 -16.58
N PRO A 69 -17.76 3.05 -17.86
CA PRO A 69 -17.69 1.67 -18.35
C PRO A 69 -16.32 1.03 -18.16
N VAL A 70 -15.26 1.84 -18.24
CA VAL A 70 -13.90 1.49 -17.84
C VAL A 70 -13.62 2.22 -16.54
N GLN A 71 -13.38 1.45 -15.48
CA GLN A 71 -13.10 2.01 -14.16
C GLN A 71 -11.60 2.26 -14.00
N PHE A 72 -11.26 3.47 -13.56
CA PHE A 72 -9.88 3.89 -13.30
C PHE A 72 -9.70 4.28 -11.82
N ARG A 73 -8.90 3.54 -11.05
CA ARG A 73 -8.38 3.98 -9.74
C ARG A 73 -7.03 4.64 -9.91
N VAL A 74 -7.05 5.89 -10.34
CA VAL A 74 -5.83 6.65 -10.61
C VAL A 74 -4.88 6.70 -9.38
N SER A 75 -5.43 6.67 -8.17
CA SER A 75 -4.68 6.62 -6.91
C SER A 75 -3.82 5.36 -6.74
N GLU A 76 -4.16 4.24 -7.39
CA GLU A 76 -3.35 3.01 -7.39
C GLU A 76 -1.98 3.23 -8.04
N ALA A 77 -1.81 4.27 -8.87
CA ALA A 77 -0.49 4.65 -9.36
C ALA A 77 0.51 4.93 -8.22
N LEU A 78 0.03 5.34 -7.03
CA LEU A 78 0.87 5.54 -5.85
C LEU A 78 1.36 4.23 -5.23
N CYS A 79 0.83 3.06 -5.63
CA CYS A 79 1.36 1.76 -5.24
C CYS A 79 2.82 1.57 -5.66
N VAL A 80 3.33 2.34 -6.62
CA VAL A 80 4.77 2.36 -6.94
C VAL A 80 5.64 2.76 -5.75
N LEU A 81 5.09 3.49 -4.76
CA LEU A 81 5.80 3.85 -3.53
C LEU A 81 6.12 2.61 -2.69
N ALA A 82 5.26 1.58 -2.74
CA ALA A 82 5.49 0.28 -2.12
C ALA A 82 6.62 -0.51 -2.77
N LEU A 83 7.27 -0.02 -3.83
CA LEU A 83 8.54 -0.61 -4.29
C LEU A 83 9.71 -0.21 -3.38
N PHE A 84 9.64 0.96 -2.75
CA PHE A 84 10.79 1.58 -2.08
C PHE A 84 10.76 1.40 -0.56
N CYS A 85 9.57 1.34 0.04
CA CYS A 85 9.44 1.19 1.49
C CYS A 85 8.22 0.33 1.87
N PRO A 86 8.34 -0.52 2.92
CA PRO A 86 7.24 -1.34 3.38
C PRO A 86 6.15 -0.51 4.06
N GLU A 87 6.48 0.65 4.63
CA GLU A 87 5.54 1.58 5.25
C GLU A 87 4.49 2.09 4.25
N ALA A 88 4.83 2.18 2.96
CA ALA A 88 3.89 2.61 1.94
C ALA A 88 2.70 1.64 1.80
N VAL A 89 2.88 0.33 2.02
CA VAL A 89 1.76 -0.64 1.96
C VAL A 89 0.67 -0.29 2.96
N VAL A 90 1.06 0.03 4.20
CA VAL A 90 0.13 0.45 5.26
C VAL A 90 -0.45 1.83 4.93
N GLY A 91 0.38 2.77 4.50
CA GLY A 91 -0.06 4.12 4.13
C GLY A 91 -1.11 4.12 3.01
N LEU A 92 -0.90 3.35 1.94
CA LEU A 92 -1.82 3.24 0.82
C LEU A 92 -3.16 2.64 1.26
N THR A 93 -3.11 1.58 2.07
CA THR A 93 -4.32 0.92 2.59
C THR A 93 -5.12 1.87 3.48
N VAL A 94 -4.47 2.56 4.42
CA VAL A 94 -5.13 3.55 5.30
C VAL A 94 -5.69 4.71 4.48
N GLY A 95 -4.95 5.18 3.47
CA GLY A 95 -5.42 6.21 2.56
C GLY A 95 -6.68 5.79 1.80
N CYS A 96 -6.74 4.52 1.34
CA CYS A 96 -7.90 3.96 0.65
C CYS A 96 -9.13 3.88 1.57
N VAL A 97 -8.94 3.37 2.80
CA VAL A 97 -10.02 3.34 3.82
C VAL A 97 -10.56 4.74 4.06
N LEU A 98 -9.68 5.72 4.29
CA LEU A 98 -10.09 7.10 4.58
C LEU A 98 -10.81 7.74 3.38
N ALA A 99 -10.29 7.57 2.17
CA ALA A 99 -10.91 8.09 0.96
C ALA A 99 -12.33 7.55 0.78
N ASN A 100 -12.51 6.25 0.97
CA ASN A 100 -13.80 5.59 0.77
C ASN A 100 -14.79 5.96 1.87
N LEU A 101 -14.34 6.14 3.12
CA LEU A 101 -15.19 6.65 4.22
C LEU A 101 -15.67 8.08 3.97
N ILE A 102 -14.77 8.95 3.50
CA ILE A 102 -15.14 10.32 3.11
C ILE A 102 -16.12 10.27 1.93
N ASN A 103 -15.89 9.40 0.95
CA ASN A 103 -16.79 9.22 -0.19
C ASN A 103 -18.20 8.79 0.21
N ILE A 104 -18.35 7.86 1.18
CA ILE A 104 -19.67 7.51 1.74
C ILE A 104 -20.41 8.75 2.26
N SER A 105 -19.68 9.63 2.94
CA SER A 105 -20.25 10.82 3.57
C SER A 105 -20.66 11.87 2.54
N LEU A 106 -19.93 11.97 1.43
CA LEU A 106 -20.20 12.92 0.34
C LEU A 106 -21.28 12.42 -0.63
N SER A 107 -21.29 11.12 -0.95
CA SER A 107 -22.21 10.54 -1.94
C SER A 107 -23.49 9.95 -1.34
N ALA A 108 -23.64 9.95 -0.01
CA ALA A 108 -24.78 9.40 0.71
C ALA A 108 -25.14 7.94 0.31
N THR A 109 -24.15 7.16 -0.13
CA THR A 109 -24.32 5.76 -0.58
C THR A 109 -24.64 4.78 0.55
N GLY A 110 -24.57 5.21 1.81
CA GLY A 110 -24.97 4.42 2.98
C GLY A 110 -24.19 3.11 3.10
N ILE A 111 -24.89 2.03 3.47
CA ILE A 111 -24.30 0.69 3.68
C ILE A 111 -23.58 0.17 2.44
N LEU A 112 -24.01 0.55 1.23
CA LEU A 112 -23.42 0.05 -0.02
C LEU A 112 -21.99 0.55 -0.21
N GLY A 113 -21.69 1.77 0.23
CA GLY A 113 -20.34 2.30 0.15
C GLY A 113 -19.36 1.64 1.13
N LEU A 114 -19.84 0.98 2.19
CA LEU A 114 -18.97 0.20 3.09
C LEU A 114 -18.31 -0.99 2.38
N LEU A 115 -18.94 -1.53 1.32
CA LEU A 115 -18.34 -2.57 0.50
C LEU A 115 -17.04 -2.07 -0.14
N ASP A 116 -17.02 -0.83 -0.65
CA ASP A 116 -15.82 -0.24 -1.23
C ASP A 116 -14.75 0.07 -0.16
N VAL A 117 -15.16 0.46 1.05
CA VAL A 117 -14.21 0.62 2.18
C VAL A 117 -13.50 -0.69 2.49
N VAL A 118 -14.23 -1.81 2.57
CA VAL A 118 -13.65 -3.12 2.92
C VAL A 118 -12.91 -3.74 1.73
N PHE A 119 -13.62 -3.97 0.62
CA PHE A 119 -13.08 -4.70 -0.52
C PHE A 119 -12.14 -3.84 -1.38
N GLY A 120 -12.41 -2.54 -1.53
CA GLY A 120 -11.49 -1.63 -2.21
C GLY A 120 -10.16 -1.51 -1.46
N SER A 121 -10.21 -1.36 -0.13
CA SER A 121 -8.99 -1.30 0.67
C SER A 121 -8.25 -2.64 0.72
N LEU A 122 -8.98 -3.76 0.67
CA LEU A 122 -8.38 -5.09 0.53
C LEU A 122 -7.66 -5.25 -0.82
N ALA A 123 -8.26 -4.76 -1.90
CA ALA A 123 -7.64 -4.77 -3.22
C ALA A 123 -6.34 -3.96 -3.23
N THR A 124 -6.37 -2.73 -2.69
CA THR A 124 -5.17 -1.89 -2.55
C THR A 124 -4.12 -2.57 -1.66
N LEU A 125 -4.52 -3.19 -0.54
CA LEU A 125 -3.61 -3.90 0.36
C LEU A 125 -2.91 -5.06 -0.36
N ILE A 126 -3.66 -5.91 -1.04
CA ILE A 126 -3.11 -7.06 -1.79
C ILE A 126 -2.21 -6.55 -2.91
N GLY A 127 -2.63 -5.53 -3.65
CA GLY A 127 -1.86 -4.92 -4.73
C GLY A 127 -0.54 -4.31 -4.25
N ALA A 128 -0.58 -3.53 -3.18
CA ALA A 128 0.60 -2.90 -2.58
C ALA A 128 1.53 -3.94 -1.93
N TRP A 129 0.98 -4.95 -1.26
CA TRP A 129 1.76 -6.06 -0.71
C TRP A 129 2.47 -6.85 -1.81
N PHE A 130 1.77 -7.16 -2.91
CA PHE A 130 2.36 -7.82 -4.08
C PHE A 130 3.47 -6.94 -4.68
N THR A 131 3.23 -5.63 -4.78
CA THR A 131 4.21 -4.67 -5.28
C THR A 131 5.49 -4.69 -4.43
N TRP A 132 5.34 -4.68 -3.11
CA TRP A 132 6.48 -4.79 -2.18
C TRP A 132 7.20 -6.14 -2.31
N HIS A 133 6.46 -7.24 -2.41
CA HIS A 133 7.04 -8.59 -2.51
C HIS A 133 7.85 -8.78 -3.79
N PHE A 134 7.35 -8.29 -4.94
CA PHE A 134 8.01 -8.43 -6.25
C PHE A 134 8.85 -7.22 -6.65
N ARG A 135 9.20 -6.32 -5.72
CA ARG A 135 9.90 -5.05 -6.01
C ARG A 135 11.22 -5.18 -6.78
N LYS A 136 11.86 -6.36 -6.76
CA LYS A 136 13.05 -6.68 -7.58
C LYS A 136 12.76 -6.71 -9.08
N LYS A 137 11.49 -6.90 -9.48
CA LYS A 137 10.99 -6.89 -10.86
C LYS A 137 9.86 -5.86 -10.99
N PRO A 138 10.17 -4.55 -11.12
CA PRO A 138 9.17 -3.47 -11.08
C PRO A 138 8.00 -3.68 -12.04
N LEU A 139 8.23 -4.12 -13.28
CA LEU A 139 7.14 -4.35 -14.24
C LEU A 139 6.16 -5.44 -13.81
N LEU A 140 6.65 -6.47 -13.11
CA LEU A 140 5.82 -7.52 -12.53
C LEU A 140 5.14 -7.01 -11.26
N ALA A 141 5.85 -6.27 -10.42
CA ALA A 141 5.31 -5.70 -9.19
C ALA A 141 4.09 -4.80 -9.45
N LEU A 142 4.14 -3.96 -10.50
CA LEU A 142 3.02 -3.11 -10.92
C LEU A 142 1.78 -3.89 -11.39
N LEU A 143 1.92 -5.17 -11.71
CA LEU A 143 0.79 -6.03 -12.07
C LEU A 143 -0.09 -6.37 -10.85
N GLY A 144 0.47 -6.32 -9.64
CA GLY A 144 -0.24 -6.62 -8.40
C GLY A 144 -1.52 -5.78 -8.23
N PRO A 145 -1.43 -4.44 -8.21
CA PRO A 145 -2.59 -3.55 -8.12
C PRO A 145 -3.60 -3.77 -9.25
N VAL A 146 -3.12 -4.03 -10.47
CA VAL A 146 -3.99 -4.29 -11.65
C VAL A 146 -4.84 -5.53 -11.42
N VAL A 147 -4.20 -6.64 -11.07
CA VAL A 147 -4.89 -7.92 -10.87
C VAL A 147 -5.82 -7.85 -9.65
N ALA A 148 -5.34 -7.31 -8.53
CA ALA A 148 -6.16 -7.22 -7.32
C ALA A 148 -7.46 -6.43 -7.57
N ASN A 149 -7.35 -5.25 -8.17
CA ASN A 149 -8.51 -4.42 -8.48
C ASN A 149 -9.40 -5.02 -9.57
N ALA A 150 -8.81 -5.62 -10.61
CA ALA A 150 -9.57 -6.27 -11.69
C ALA A 150 -10.46 -7.40 -11.20
N PHE A 151 -10.03 -8.19 -10.21
CA PHE A 151 -10.83 -9.32 -9.71
C PHE A 151 -11.76 -8.95 -8.55
N ILE A 152 -11.30 -8.09 -7.63
CA ILE A 152 -12.04 -7.77 -6.41
C ILE A 152 -13.14 -6.76 -6.69
N VAL A 153 -12.86 -5.74 -7.50
CA VAL A 153 -13.80 -4.62 -7.62
C VAL A 153 -15.06 -4.99 -8.40
N PRO A 154 -14.97 -5.63 -9.57
CA PRO A 154 -16.15 -6.11 -10.29
C PRO A 154 -16.99 -7.12 -9.51
N ALA A 155 -16.46 -7.73 -8.45
CA ALA A 155 -17.22 -8.67 -7.63
C ALA A 155 -18.28 -7.95 -6.80
N TYR A 156 -17.95 -6.81 -6.17
CA TYR A 156 -18.87 -6.08 -5.30
C TYR A 156 -19.55 -4.87 -5.98
N LEU A 157 -18.94 -4.31 -7.02
CA LEU A 157 -19.42 -3.11 -7.70
C LEU A 157 -20.86 -3.25 -8.28
N PRO A 158 -21.25 -4.38 -8.92
CA PRO A 158 -22.61 -4.59 -9.40
C PRO A 158 -23.67 -4.47 -8.30
N PHE A 159 -23.37 -4.90 -7.07
CA PHE A 159 -24.30 -4.78 -5.94
C PHE A 159 -24.48 -3.33 -5.49
N ILE A 160 -23.41 -2.53 -5.54
CA ILE A 160 -23.50 -1.08 -5.28
C ILE A 160 -24.38 -0.42 -6.33
N LEU A 161 -24.13 -0.67 -7.62
CA LEU A 161 -24.89 -0.09 -8.74
C LEU A 161 -26.38 -0.48 -8.69
N ALA A 162 -26.69 -1.74 -8.38
CA ALA A 162 -28.07 -2.20 -8.19
C ALA A 162 -28.78 -1.41 -7.09
N GLY A 163 -28.11 -1.23 -5.95
CA GLY A 163 -28.70 -0.54 -4.79
C GLY A 163 -28.88 0.97 -4.97
N ILE A 164 -28.19 1.59 -5.93
CA ILE A 164 -28.40 3.00 -6.33
C ILE A 164 -29.32 3.15 -7.56
N GLY A 165 -29.92 2.06 -8.05
CA GLY A 165 -30.89 2.08 -9.15
C GLY A 165 -30.31 1.99 -10.56
N PHE A 166 -29.02 1.71 -10.71
CA PHE A 166 -28.37 1.48 -12.01
C PHE A 166 -28.30 -0.03 -12.31
N TYR A 167 -29.30 -0.56 -13.02
CA TYR A 167 -29.43 -2.00 -13.33
C TYR A 167 -28.83 -2.42 -14.68
N THR A 168 -28.33 -1.46 -15.46
CA THR A 168 -27.80 -1.67 -16.80
C THR A 168 -26.53 -0.86 -16.99
N ILE A 169 -25.47 -1.50 -17.48
CA ILE A 169 -24.29 -0.79 -17.96
C ILE A 169 -24.73 0.08 -19.15
N PRO A 170 -24.52 1.41 -19.14
CA PRO A 170 -24.76 2.22 -20.32
C PRO A 170 -23.91 1.63 -21.46
N PHE A 171 -24.49 1.42 -22.64
CA PHE A 171 -23.86 0.86 -23.85
C PHE A 171 -23.81 -0.67 -24.00
N THR A 172 -24.32 -1.47 -23.06
CA THR A 172 -24.50 -2.92 -23.29
C THR A 172 -25.89 -3.36 -22.84
N GLU A 173 -26.61 -4.15 -23.64
CA GLU A 173 -27.91 -4.77 -23.27
C GLU A 173 -27.78 -5.85 -22.16
N ILE A 174 -26.61 -5.94 -21.51
CA ILE A 174 -26.36 -6.87 -20.41
C ILE A 174 -27.02 -6.29 -19.16
N SER A 175 -28.25 -6.74 -18.88
CA SER A 175 -28.96 -6.45 -17.63
C SER A 175 -28.34 -7.25 -16.48
N LEU A 176 -28.28 -6.66 -15.28
CA LEU A 176 -27.90 -7.34 -14.03
C LEU A 176 -28.74 -8.61 -13.79
N ASP A 177 -29.98 -8.61 -14.30
CA ASP A 177 -30.95 -9.71 -14.21
C ASP A 177 -30.67 -10.89 -15.18
N ALA A 178 -29.86 -10.68 -16.22
CA ALA A 178 -29.64 -11.70 -17.26
C ALA A 178 -28.46 -12.64 -16.94
N SER A 179 -27.34 -12.13 -16.43
CA SER A 179 -26.20 -12.95 -16.00
C SER A 179 -25.15 -12.13 -15.22
N TYR A 180 -25.10 -12.31 -13.90
CA TYR A 180 -24.02 -11.76 -13.05
C TYR A 180 -22.63 -12.13 -13.57
N ALA A 181 -22.46 -13.35 -14.11
CA ALA A 181 -21.19 -13.81 -14.64
C ALA A 181 -20.71 -12.98 -15.84
N ALA A 182 -21.62 -12.58 -16.74
CA ALA A 182 -21.27 -11.74 -17.89
C ALA A 182 -20.84 -10.33 -17.44
N MET A 183 -21.54 -9.75 -16.45
CA MET A 183 -21.17 -8.46 -15.88
C MET A 183 -19.86 -8.49 -15.10
N TYR A 184 -19.63 -9.56 -14.35
CA TYR A 184 -18.37 -9.80 -13.66
C TYR A 184 -17.21 -9.87 -14.67
N VAL A 185 -17.33 -10.70 -15.72
CA VAL A 185 -16.30 -10.84 -16.75
C VAL A 185 -16.05 -9.52 -17.47
N PHE A 186 -17.11 -8.78 -17.84
CA PHE A 186 -16.97 -7.45 -18.43
C PHE A 186 -16.21 -6.52 -17.49
N GLY A 187 -16.59 -6.46 -16.22
CA GLY A 187 -15.93 -5.62 -15.22
C GLY A 187 -14.47 -6.03 -15.00
N VAL A 188 -14.15 -7.32 -14.97
CA VAL A 188 -12.76 -7.81 -14.85
C VAL A 188 -11.92 -7.30 -16.01
N ILE A 189 -12.43 -7.37 -17.24
CA ILE A 189 -11.73 -6.87 -18.43
C ILE A 189 -11.63 -5.35 -18.38
N ALA A 190 -12.74 -4.65 -18.13
CA ALA A 190 -12.79 -3.19 -18.16
C ALA A 190 -11.94 -2.56 -17.05
N THR A 191 -12.12 -2.97 -15.80
CA THR A 191 -11.27 -2.55 -14.68
C THR A 191 -9.83 -3.00 -14.90
N GLY A 192 -9.59 -4.22 -15.38
CA GLY A 192 -8.23 -4.68 -15.69
C GLY A 192 -7.51 -3.80 -16.71
N VAL A 193 -8.18 -3.38 -17.78
CA VAL A 193 -7.63 -2.47 -18.78
C VAL A 193 -7.43 -1.07 -18.20
N GLY A 194 -8.39 -0.56 -17.44
CA GLY A 194 -8.31 0.76 -16.79
C GLY A 194 -7.16 0.85 -15.80
N GLU A 195 -7.03 -0.15 -14.92
CA GLU A 195 -5.95 -0.23 -13.93
C GLU A 195 -4.59 -0.47 -14.61
N ALA A 196 -4.52 -1.29 -15.66
CA ALA A 196 -3.29 -1.43 -16.44
C ALA A 196 -2.87 -0.09 -17.04
N ALA A 197 -3.81 0.69 -17.57
CA ALA A 197 -3.52 2.04 -18.07
C ALA A 197 -3.00 2.93 -16.94
N VAL A 198 -3.63 2.95 -15.76
CA VAL A 198 -3.14 3.73 -14.60
C VAL A 198 -1.71 3.31 -14.23
N MET A 199 -1.47 2.02 -14.02
CA MET A 199 -0.19 1.53 -13.52
C MET A 199 0.96 1.69 -14.53
N TYR A 200 0.71 1.47 -15.83
CA TYR A 200 1.75 1.51 -16.84
C TYR A 200 1.90 2.89 -17.52
N ILE A 201 0.84 3.69 -17.61
CA ILE A 201 0.90 5.05 -18.19
C ILE A 201 1.24 6.09 -17.12
N ILE A 202 0.76 5.95 -15.88
CA ILE A 202 1.01 6.92 -14.80
C ILE A 202 2.03 6.36 -13.79
N GLY A 203 1.81 5.14 -13.31
CA GLY A 203 2.67 4.52 -12.29
C GLY A 203 4.12 4.31 -12.77
N LEU A 204 4.33 3.84 -14.01
CA LEU A 204 5.68 3.57 -14.53
C LEU A 204 6.52 4.84 -14.74
N PRO A 205 6.00 5.95 -15.31
CA PRO A 205 6.72 7.22 -15.31
C PRO A 205 6.99 7.76 -13.90
N LEU A 206 6.04 7.64 -12.98
CA LEU A 206 6.23 8.03 -11.58
C LEU A 206 7.37 7.23 -10.93
N TYR A 207 7.39 5.91 -11.11
CA TYR A 207 8.49 5.05 -10.66
C TYR A 207 9.85 5.52 -11.23
N LYS A 208 9.94 5.78 -12.54
CA LYS A 208 11.18 6.26 -13.17
C LYS A 208 11.62 7.61 -12.61
N ALA A 209 10.67 8.53 -12.40
CA ALA A 209 10.94 9.84 -11.81
C ALA A 209 11.47 9.71 -10.38
N LEU A 210 10.89 8.83 -9.56
CA LEU A 210 11.34 8.57 -8.19
C LEU A 210 12.74 7.94 -8.15
N VAL A 211 13.03 7.00 -9.04
CA VAL A 211 14.39 6.43 -9.17
C VAL A 211 15.39 7.52 -9.51
N LYS A 212 15.07 8.41 -10.47
CA LYS A 212 15.91 9.55 -10.86
C LYS A 212 16.09 10.57 -9.72
N ALA A 213 15.07 10.74 -8.88
CA ALA A 213 15.11 11.58 -7.68
C ALA A 213 15.96 10.98 -6.53
N GLY A 214 16.58 9.81 -6.74
CA GLY A 214 17.51 9.20 -5.79
C GLY A 214 16.91 8.12 -4.89
N LEU A 215 15.63 7.76 -5.08
CA LEU A 215 14.98 6.67 -4.34
C LEU A 215 15.45 5.28 -4.77
N GLY A 216 16.17 5.17 -5.89
CA GLY A 216 16.72 3.89 -6.38
C GLY A 216 17.69 3.20 -5.41
N LYS A 217 18.26 3.93 -4.43
CA LYS A 217 19.11 3.33 -3.40
C LYS A 217 18.38 2.27 -2.56
N PHE A 218 17.10 2.49 -2.25
CA PHE A 218 16.28 1.56 -1.46
C PHE A 218 15.97 0.24 -2.19
N LEU A 219 16.09 0.21 -3.52
CA LEU A 219 15.94 -1.02 -4.31
C LEU A 219 17.22 -1.86 -4.32
N LYS A 220 18.39 -1.21 -4.16
CA LYS A 220 19.71 -1.86 -4.21
C LYS A 220 20.12 -2.46 -2.86
N THR A 221 19.74 -1.82 -1.76
CA THR A 221 20.12 -2.25 -0.40
C THR A 221 19.69 -3.70 -0.09
N ASP A 222 18.58 -4.18 -0.66
CA ASP A 222 18.05 -5.54 -0.44
C ASP A 222 18.49 -6.58 -1.49
N SER A 223 19.40 -6.22 -2.38
CA SER A 223 20.08 -7.17 -3.27
C SER A 223 21.45 -7.60 -2.73
N MET A 224 21.91 -6.98 -1.64
CA MET A 224 23.17 -7.31 -0.94
C MET A 224 22.95 -8.00 0.42
N ALA A 225 21.69 -8.28 0.77
CA ALA A 225 21.26 -9.08 1.91
C ALA A 225 20.60 -10.37 1.40
#